data_AF-A0A367LXJ2-F1
#
_entry.id   AF-A0A367LXJ2-F1
#
_cell.length_a   1.000
_cell.length_b   1.000
_cell.length_c   1.000
_cell.angle_alpha   90.00
_cell.angle_beta   90.00
_cell.angle_gamma   90.00
#
_symmetry.space_group_name_H-M   'P 1'
#
loop_
_entity.id
_entity.type
_entity.pdbx_description
1 polymer ?
#
loop_
_entity_poly.entity_id
_entity_poly.type
_entity_poly.pdbx_seq_one_letter_code
_entity_poly.pdbx_strand_id
1 'polypeptide(L)'
;DEEIDAVVRAAVKPEQFRQVYIPMFDITHGEREKVDPLYAWRPTSTYIRRPPYWEGALAGERTLRGMRPLAVLPDNITTDHLSPSNAILADSAAGEYLAKMGLPEEDFNSYATHRGDHLTAQRATFAIPQLFNAVVRNADGSVT
;
A
#
# COMPACT_ATOMS: atom_id res chain seq x y z
N ASP A 1 11.51 -34.92 17.64
CA ASP A 1 10.16 -35.05 17.07
C ASP A 1 9.14 -35.58 18.07
N GLU A 2 9.34 -36.75 18.68
CA GLU A 2 8.36 -37.34 19.62
C GLU A 2 7.99 -36.45 20.83
N GLU A 3 8.95 -35.73 21.40
CA GLU A 3 8.70 -34.79 22.50
C GLU A 3 7.83 -33.61 22.06
N ILE A 4 8.09 -33.05 20.87
CA ILE A 4 7.30 -31.97 20.28
C ILE A 4 5.89 -32.47 19.99
N ASP A 5 5.75 -33.65 19.39
CA ASP A 5 4.45 -34.25 19.08
C ASP A 5 3.60 -34.54 20.33
N ALA A 6 4.25 -34.95 21.42
CA ALA A 6 3.58 -35.15 22.69
C ALA A 6 3.01 -33.83 23.25
N VAL A 7 3.79 -32.75 23.18
CA VAL A 7 3.34 -31.41 23.58
C VAL A 7 2.22 -30.90 22.68
N VAL A 8 2.34 -31.04 21.36
CA VAL A 8 1.29 -30.63 20.39
C VAL A 8 -0.01 -31.38 20.68
N ARG A 9 0.04 -32.71 20.88
CA ARG A 9 -1.15 -33.51 21.23
C ARG A 9 -1.77 -33.08 22.56
N ALA A 10 -0.95 -32.69 23.54
CA ALA A 10 -1.42 -32.25 24.84
C ALA A 10 -2.00 -30.83 24.82
N ALA A 11 -1.46 -29.93 24.01
CA ALA A 11 -1.75 -28.50 24.06
C ALA A 11 -2.70 -28.00 22.96
N VAL A 12 -2.71 -28.61 21.77
CA VAL A 12 -3.54 -28.19 20.64
C VAL A 12 -4.85 -28.97 20.65
N LYS A 13 -5.93 -28.31 21.08
CA LYS A 13 -7.24 -28.92 21.28
C LYS A 13 -8.29 -28.35 20.33
N PRO A 14 -9.17 -29.18 19.73
CA PRO A 14 -10.25 -28.70 18.87
C PRO A 14 -11.13 -27.63 19.53
N GLU A 15 -11.26 -27.67 20.85
CA GLU A 15 -12.06 -26.74 21.64
C GLU A 15 -11.53 -25.30 21.55
N GLN A 16 -10.20 -25.11 21.48
CA GLN A 16 -9.57 -23.79 21.33
C GLN A 16 -9.97 -23.14 20.00
N PHE A 17 -9.98 -23.93 18.91
CA PHE A 17 -10.43 -23.45 17.60
C PHE A 17 -11.91 -23.09 17.64
N ARG A 18 -12.76 -23.92 18.25
CA ARG A 18 -14.20 -23.61 18.37
C ARG A 18 -14.44 -22.34 19.17
N GLN A 19 -13.73 -22.15 20.29
CA GLN A 19 -13.85 -20.97 21.14
C GLN A 19 -13.44 -19.67 20.44
N VAL A 20 -12.48 -19.73 19.50
CA VAL A 20 -12.04 -18.55 18.74
C VAL A 20 -12.91 -18.32 17.50
N TYR A 21 -13.08 -19.36 16.67
CA TYR A 21 -13.68 -19.20 15.35
C TYR A 21 -15.21 -19.11 15.37
N ILE A 22 -15.90 -19.80 16.29
CA ILE A 22 -17.36 -19.73 16.34
C ILE A 22 -17.82 -18.31 16.69
N PRO A 23 -17.30 -17.64 17.75
CA PRO A 23 -17.68 -16.26 18.04
C PRO A 23 -17.22 -15.26 16.97
N MET A 24 -16.04 -15.46 16.36
CA MET A 24 -15.52 -14.55 15.33
C MET A 24 -16.44 -14.44 14.10
N PHE A 25 -17.17 -15.50 13.76
CA PHE A 25 -18.11 -15.52 12.64
C PHE A 25 -19.57 -15.41 13.08
N ASP A 26 -19.83 -15.14 14.36
CA ASP A 26 -21.19 -15.01 14.85
C ASP A 26 -21.79 -13.65 14.43
N ILE A 27 -22.54 -13.70 13.33
CA ILE A 27 -23.22 -12.54 12.73
C ILE A 27 -24.39 -11.99 13.56
N THR A 28 -24.71 -12.60 14.71
CA THR A 28 -25.87 -12.23 15.55
C THR A 28 -25.58 -11.14 16.59
N HIS A 29 -24.33 -10.73 16.76
CA HIS A 29 -23.91 -9.82 17.84
C HIS A 29 -24.21 -8.32 17.63
N GLY A 30 -25.15 -7.94 16.76
CA GLY A 30 -25.57 -6.53 16.68
C GLY A 30 -26.71 -6.28 15.72
N GLU A 31 -27.58 -5.33 16.08
CA GLU A 31 -28.47 -4.69 15.12
C GLU A 31 -27.62 -4.07 14.01
N ARG A 32 -27.86 -4.49 12.76
CA ARG A 32 -27.19 -3.88 11.62
C ARG A 32 -27.85 -2.53 11.38
N GLU A 33 -27.15 -1.45 11.69
CA GLU A 33 -27.53 -0.13 11.20
C GLU A 33 -27.71 -0.19 9.68
N LYS A 34 -28.78 0.41 9.20
CA LYS A 34 -29.02 0.52 7.76
C LYS A 34 -27.99 1.50 7.18
N VAL A 35 -26.94 0.95 6.58
CA VAL A 35 -25.88 1.72 5.92
C VAL A 35 -26.21 2.00 4.45
N ASP A 36 -25.70 3.11 3.93
CA ASP A 36 -25.76 3.42 2.50
C ASP A 36 -24.85 2.46 1.72
N PRO A 37 -25.29 1.85 0.60
CA PRO A 37 -24.43 1.05 -0.25
C PRO A 37 -23.27 1.84 -0.90
N LEU A 38 -23.36 3.17 -0.96
CA LEU A 38 -22.33 4.05 -1.50
C LEU A 38 -21.46 4.62 -0.38
N TYR A 39 -20.14 4.52 -0.56
CA TYR A 39 -19.19 5.11 0.37
C TYR A 39 -19.16 6.63 0.25
N ALA A 40 -19.37 7.33 1.36
CA ALA A 40 -19.29 8.79 1.46
C ALA A 40 -17.83 9.26 1.44
N TRP A 41 -17.26 9.41 0.24
CA TRP A 41 -15.88 9.87 0.05
C TRP A 41 -15.62 11.23 0.71
N ARG A 42 -14.50 11.33 1.45
CA ARG A 42 -14.07 12.56 2.12
C ARG A 42 -12.90 13.19 1.35
N PRO A 43 -13.05 14.38 0.74
CA PRO A 43 -11.99 14.99 -0.07
C PRO A 43 -10.66 15.22 0.67
N THR A 44 -10.73 15.44 1.98
CA THR A 44 -9.58 15.67 2.86
C THR A 44 -8.92 14.39 3.39
N SER A 45 -9.48 13.21 3.11
CA SER A 45 -8.89 11.96 3.60
C SER A 45 -7.54 11.69 2.93
N THR A 46 -6.54 11.40 3.73
CA THR A 46 -5.22 10.91 3.28
C THR A 46 -5.12 9.39 3.27
N TYR A 47 -6.19 8.67 3.63
CA TYR A 47 -6.21 7.21 3.75
C TYR A 47 -7.14 6.53 2.75
N ILE A 48 -8.31 7.11 2.48
CA ILE A 48 -9.33 6.51 1.61
C ILE A 48 -9.81 7.57 0.63
N ARG A 49 -9.39 7.42 -0.63
CA ARG A 49 -9.70 8.35 -1.71
C ARG A 49 -10.26 7.63 -2.92
N ARG A 50 -11.25 8.23 -3.56
CA ARG A 50 -11.86 7.69 -4.78
C ARG A 50 -10.79 7.67 -5.89
N PRO A 51 -10.42 6.50 -6.45
CA PRO A 51 -9.43 6.45 -7.51
C PRO A 51 -10.02 6.90 -8.86
N PRO A 52 -9.20 7.45 -9.77
CA PRO A 52 -9.67 8.04 -11.03
C PRO A 52 -9.78 7.02 -12.18
N TYR A 53 -9.72 5.71 -11.89
CA TYR A 53 -9.49 4.67 -12.91
C TYR A 53 -10.59 4.55 -13.97
N TRP A 54 -11.81 4.97 -13.64
CA TRP A 54 -12.98 4.96 -14.54
C TRP A 54 -13.30 6.35 -15.11
N GLU A 55 -12.37 7.30 -15.03
CA GLU A 55 -12.60 8.69 -15.42
C GLU A 55 -11.61 9.16 -16.49
N GLY A 56 -12.08 10.05 -17.37
CA GLY A 56 -11.26 10.78 -18.34
C GLY A 56 -10.37 9.91 -19.22
N ALA A 57 -9.11 10.32 -19.37
CA ALA A 57 -8.13 9.63 -20.20
C ALA A 57 -7.79 8.21 -19.71
N LEU A 58 -8.05 7.89 -18.44
CA LEU A 58 -7.76 6.56 -17.90
C LEU A 58 -8.77 5.50 -18.37
N ALA A 59 -10.00 5.92 -18.70
CA ALA A 59 -11.07 5.06 -19.19
C ALA A 59 -11.13 4.95 -20.73
N GLY A 60 -10.34 5.74 -21.46
CA GLY A 60 -10.29 5.75 -22.92
C GLY A 60 -9.30 4.75 -23.51
N GLU A 61 -9.38 4.56 -24.83
CA GLU A 61 -8.40 3.77 -25.58
C GLU A 61 -6.99 4.40 -25.49
N ARG A 62 -5.99 3.56 -25.21
CA ARG A 62 -4.61 4.04 -25.07
C ARG A 62 -3.84 3.92 -26.37
N THR A 63 -3.36 5.05 -26.87
CA THR A 63 -2.42 5.06 -27.99
C THR A 63 -0.98 5.02 -27.46
N LEU A 64 -0.22 4.00 -27.87
CA LEU A 64 1.17 3.82 -27.44
C LEU A 64 2.13 4.35 -28.51
N ARG A 65 2.16 5.66 -28.71
CA ARG A 65 3.04 6.33 -29.70
C ARG A 65 3.93 7.37 -29.02
N GLY A 66 5.19 7.46 -29.43
CA GLY A 66 6.14 8.46 -28.92
C GLY A 66 6.49 8.33 -27.44
N MET A 67 6.38 7.12 -26.87
CA MET A 67 6.68 6.88 -25.45
C MET A 67 8.16 7.08 -25.14
N ARG A 68 8.45 7.55 -23.93
CA ARG A 68 9.81 7.67 -23.39
C ARG A 68 9.95 6.71 -22.20
N PRO A 69 11.11 6.05 -22.04
CA PRO A 69 11.35 5.24 -20.85
C PRO A 69 11.36 6.16 -19.61
N LEU A 70 10.50 5.86 -18.64
CA LEU A 70 10.51 6.49 -17.32
C LEU A 70 11.64 5.92 -16.46
N ALA A 71 11.83 4.60 -16.53
CA ALA A 71 12.87 3.89 -15.82
C ALA A 71 13.41 2.74 -16.68
N VAL A 72 14.71 2.47 -16.58
CA VAL A 72 15.37 1.29 -17.14
C VAL A 72 16.05 0.58 -15.98
N LEU A 73 15.50 -0.54 -15.57
CA LEU A 73 15.87 -1.22 -14.34
C LEU A 73 16.66 -2.52 -14.62
N PRO A 74 17.57 -2.94 -13.72
CA PRO A 74 18.32 -4.18 -13.86
C PRO A 74 17.48 -5.41 -13.50
N ASP A 75 18.10 -6.59 -13.52
CA ASP A 75 17.48 -7.82 -13.04
C ASP A 75 17.25 -7.81 -11.51
N ASN A 76 16.47 -8.77 -11.02
CA ASN A 76 16.14 -8.94 -9.59
C ASN A 76 15.41 -7.75 -8.93
N ILE A 77 14.70 -6.96 -9.73
CA ILE A 77 13.77 -5.96 -9.22
C ILE A 77 12.55 -6.67 -8.61
N THR A 78 12.30 -6.37 -7.34
CA THR A 78 11.16 -6.89 -6.59
C THR A 78 10.01 -5.90 -6.57
N THR A 79 8.82 -6.36 -6.15
CA THR A 79 7.66 -5.47 -5.95
C THR A 79 7.92 -4.38 -4.91
N ASP A 80 8.79 -4.63 -3.93
CA ASP A 80 9.16 -3.61 -2.93
C ASP A 80 10.01 -2.49 -3.53
N HIS A 81 10.74 -2.76 -4.61
CA HIS A 81 11.44 -1.71 -5.36
C HIS A 81 10.45 -0.83 -6.14
N LEU A 82 9.39 -1.43 -6.68
CA LEU A 82 8.38 -0.73 -7.47
C LEU A 82 7.39 0.04 -6.58
N SER A 83 7.04 -0.54 -5.43
CA SER A 83 6.00 -0.06 -4.52
C SER A 83 6.39 -0.42 -3.07
N PRO A 84 7.27 0.37 -2.44
CA PRO A 84 7.72 0.12 -1.08
C PRO A 84 6.56 0.18 -0.07
N SER A 85 6.71 -0.52 1.06
CA SER A 85 5.74 -0.52 2.16
C SER A 85 6.27 0.17 3.44
N ASN A 86 7.44 0.79 3.35
CA ASN A 86 8.19 1.37 4.47
C ASN A 86 7.55 2.67 5.00
N ALA A 87 8.13 3.23 6.07
CA ALA A 87 7.78 4.57 6.56
C ALA A 87 7.90 5.63 5.45
N ILE A 88 6.97 6.58 5.45
CA ILE A 88 6.99 7.72 4.54
C ILE A 88 7.93 8.78 5.12
N LEU A 89 9.00 9.08 4.39
CA LEU A 89 9.99 10.11 4.80
C LEU A 89 9.49 11.50 4.41
N ALA A 90 9.80 12.51 5.22
CA ALA A 90 9.38 13.90 4.96
C ALA A 90 9.91 14.49 3.64
N ASP A 91 11.10 14.08 3.24
CA ASP A 91 11.76 14.50 1.99
C ASP A 91 11.33 13.67 0.76
N SER A 92 10.42 12.71 0.94
CA SER A 92 9.83 11.98 -0.18
C SER A 92 8.69 12.76 -0.83
N ALA A 93 8.38 12.45 -2.09
CA ALA A 93 7.23 13.05 -2.78
C ALA A 93 5.90 12.84 -2.03
N ALA A 94 5.75 11.70 -1.35
CA ALA A 94 4.59 11.41 -0.51
C ALA A 94 4.59 12.21 0.78
N GLY A 95 5.74 12.35 1.45
CA GLY A 95 5.90 13.19 2.64
C GLY A 95 5.54 14.64 2.36
N GLU A 96 6.04 15.22 1.26
CA GLU A 96 5.66 16.57 0.83
C GLU A 96 4.15 16.72 0.60
N TYR A 97 3.50 15.69 0.06
CA TYR A 97 2.05 15.70 -0.16
C TYR A 97 1.29 15.65 1.16
N LEU A 98 1.68 14.78 2.11
CA LEU A 98 1.03 14.69 3.41
C LEU A 98 1.24 15.97 4.25
N ALA A 99 2.43 16.58 4.16
CA ALA A 99 2.70 17.89 4.75
C ALA A 99 1.77 18.97 4.18
N LYS A 100 1.58 19.01 2.84
CA LYS A 100 0.63 19.93 2.17
C LYS A 100 -0.83 19.67 2.57
N MET A 101 -1.16 18.43 2.93
CA MET A 101 -2.47 18.05 3.47
C MET A 101 -2.63 18.40 4.97
N GLY A 102 -1.59 18.92 5.62
CA GLY A 102 -1.63 19.39 7.01
C GLY A 102 -1.36 18.33 8.06
N LEU A 103 -0.83 17.15 7.68
CA LEU A 103 -0.45 16.12 8.64
C LEU A 103 0.91 16.47 9.28
N PRO A 104 1.07 16.24 10.59
CA PRO A 104 2.38 16.24 11.21
C PRO A 104 3.17 14.99 10.78
N GLU A 105 4.50 15.06 10.82
CA GLU A 105 5.38 14.00 10.31
C GLU A 105 5.19 12.67 11.05
N GLU A 106 4.94 12.71 12.37
CA GLU A 106 4.64 11.53 13.17
C GLU A 106 3.41 10.74 12.69
N ASP A 107 2.50 11.40 11.97
CA ASP A 107 1.27 10.81 11.44
C ASP A 107 1.42 10.36 9.98
N PHE A 108 2.59 10.49 9.35
CA PHE A 108 2.81 10.06 7.97
C PHE A 108 2.73 8.54 7.79
N ASN A 109 2.98 7.79 8.87
CA ASN A 109 2.84 6.34 8.88
C ASN A 109 3.67 5.68 7.75
N SER A 110 3.21 4.53 7.25
CA SER A 110 3.89 3.81 6.16
C SER A 110 3.09 3.81 4.86
N TYR A 111 3.79 3.62 3.73
CA TYR A 111 3.15 3.47 2.43
C TYR A 111 2.09 2.36 2.41
N ALA A 112 2.27 1.28 3.18
CA ALA A 112 1.28 0.21 3.28
C ALA A 112 -0.05 0.68 3.90
N THR A 113 0.01 1.58 4.88
CA THR A 113 -1.21 2.12 5.51
C THR A 113 -1.98 3.07 4.59
N HIS A 114 -1.29 3.72 3.65
CA HIS A 114 -1.88 4.66 2.69
C HIS A 114 -2.35 4.01 1.38
N ARG A 115 -2.47 2.67 1.29
CA ARG A 115 -2.89 1.97 0.05
C ARG A 115 -4.28 2.37 -0.46
N GLY A 116 -5.14 2.92 0.38
CA GLY A 116 -6.45 3.46 -0.02
C GLY A 116 -6.41 4.88 -0.59
N ASP A 117 -5.27 5.59 -0.54
CA ASP A 117 -5.07 6.88 -1.19
C ASP A 117 -4.16 6.74 -2.41
N HIS A 118 -4.76 6.75 -3.59
CA HIS A 118 -4.03 6.65 -4.86
C HIS A 118 -3.02 7.80 -5.07
N LEU A 119 -3.21 8.97 -4.45
CA LEU A 119 -2.27 10.09 -4.57
C LEU A 119 -0.97 9.80 -3.81
N THR A 120 -1.06 9.18 -2.63
CA THR A 120 0.11 8.72 -1.88
C THR A 120 0.75 7.52 -2.57
N ALA A 121 -0.05 6.54 -3.02
CA ALA A 121 0.47 5.33 -3.68
C ALA A 121 1.22 5.63 -4.98
N GLN A 122 0.75 6.59 -5.79
CA GLN A 122 1.47 7.02 -7.00
C GLN A 122 2.82 7.66 -6.66
N ARG A 123 2.90 8.42 -5.56
CA ARG A 123 4.14 9.05 -5.08
C ARG A 123 5.10 8.04 -4.44
N ALA A 124 4.59 6.92 -3.97
CA ALA A 124 5.38 5.78 -3.50
C ALA A 124 6.05 5.02 -4.66
N THR A 125 5.52 5.13 -5.88
CA THR A 125 5.99 4.34 -7.01
C THR A 125 7.43 4.72 -7.34
N PHE A 126 8.33 3.73 -7.33
CA PHE A 126 9.78 3.92 -7.50
C PHE A 126 10.47 4.76 -6.40
N ALA A 127 9.84 4.95 -5.24
CA ALA A 127 10.37 5.80 -4.16
C ALA A 127 11.34 5.08 -3.20
N ILE A 128 11.76 3.84 -3.51
CA ILE A 128 12.76 3.18 -2.67
C ILE A 128 14.13 3.84 -2.88
N PRO A 129 14.86 4.23 -1.82
CA PRO A 129 16.15 4.90 -1.98
C PRO A 129 17.22 4.08 -2.70
N GLN A 130 17.10 2.75 -2.71
CA GLN A 130 18.06 1.85 -3.36
C GLN A 130 17.73 1.53 -4.83
N LEU A 131 16.71 2.17 -5.42
CA LEU A 131 16.33 1.88 -6.80
C LEU A 131 17.38 2.42 -7.77
N PHE A 132 18.06 1.50 -8.47
CA PHE A 132 18.96 1.87 -9.56
C PHE A 132 18.18 2.12 -10.86
N ASN A 133 18.38 3.28 -11.49
CA ASN A 133 17.72 3.61 -12.75
C ASN A 133 18.73 3.99 -13.85
N ALA A 134 18.89 3.13 -14.85
CA ALA A 134 19.94 3.25 -15.86
C ALA A 134 19.86 4.53 -16.74
N VAL A 135 18.78 5.31 -16.65
CA VAL A 135 18.61 6.59 -17.36
C VAL A 135 18.90 7.83 -16.49
N VAL A 136 19.14 7.68 -15.18
CA VAL A 136 19.51 8.79 -14.29
C VAL A 136 21.02 8.94 -14.28
N ARG A 137 21.50 10.18 -14.41
CA ARG A 137 22.93 10.50 -14.39
C ARG A 137 23.25 11.40 -13.21
N ASN A 138 24.31 11.05 -12.49
CA ASN A 138 24.96 11.91 -11.51
C ASN A 138 25.67 13.09 -12.20
N ALA A 139 26.03 14.11 -11.42
CA ALA A 139 26.75 15.28 -11.92
C ALA A 139 28.13 14.92 -12.54
N ASP A 140 28.73 13.82 -12.10
CA ASP A 140 29.98 13.28 -12.63
C ASP A 140 29.81 12.39 -13.88
N GLY A 141 28.57 12.21 -14.36
CA GLY A 141 28.22 11.42 -15.53
C GLY A 141 28.03 9.91 -15.27
N SER A 142 28.30 9.44 -14.05
CA SER A 142 27.95 8.07 -13.62
C SER A 142 26.43 7.88 -13.54
N VAL A 143 25.99 6.62 -13.53
CA VAL A 143 24.56 6.25 -13.52
C VAL A 143 24.17 5.85 -12.10
N THR A 144 22.99 6.29 -11.64
CA THR A 144 22.45 5.95 -10.31
C THR A 144 21.02 5.45 -10.37
#